data_AF-A0A2S2N732-F1
#
_entry.id   AF-A0A2S2N732-F1
#
_cell.length_a   1.000
_cell.length_b   1.000
_cell.length_c   1.000
_cell.angle_alpha   90.00
_cell.angle_beta   90.00
_cell.angle_gamma   90.00
#
_symmetry.space_group_name_H-M   'P 1'
#
loop_
_entity.id
_entity.type
_entity.pdbx_description
1 polymer ?
#
loop_
_entity_poly.entity_id
_entity_poly.type
_entity_poly.pdbx_seq_one_letter_code
_entity_poly.pdbx_strand_id
1 'polypeptide(L)'
;RDAPGDPALCRLYRHVSHDFLEIRFKIQRLLEPRQYMLLLPEHVMVKIFSYLPTQALAALKCSCHYFKQIIETFGVQATDSRWNRDPLYRDDPCKQCKKRYERGDVSLCRWHPKPYHHDLPYGRSYWMCCRRPDRD
;
A
#
# COMPACT_ATOMS: atom_id res chain seq x y z
N ARG A 1 52.04 -24.33 14.01
CA ARG A 1 52.52 -22.93 14.14
C ARG A 1 51.50 -22.08 13.41
N ASP A 2 50.46 -21.64 14.13
CA ASP A 2 49.42 -20.78 13.57
C ASP A 2 49.98 -19.38 13.36
N ALA A 3 49.83 -18.85 12.15
CA ALA A 3 50.17 -17.46 11.85
C ALA A 3 49.21 -16.54 12.63
N PRO A 4 49.70 -15.46 13.27
CA PRO A 4 48.80 -14.48 13.87
C PRO A 4 48.04 -13.80 12.74
N GLY A 5 46.72 -13.97 12.72
CA GLY A 5 45.85 -13.29 11.76
C GLY A 5 46.12 -11.79 11.79
N ASP A 6 46.20 -11.17 10.61
CA ASP A 6 46.58 -9.77 10.46
C ASP A 6 45.68 -8.85 11.33
N PRO A 7 46.25 -8.12 12.31
CA PRO A 7 45.48 -7.26 13.22
C PRO A 7 44.79 -6.09 12.52
N ALA A 8 45.14 -5.75 11.28
CA ALA A 8 44.40 -4.81 10.46
C ALA A 8 43.08 -5.41 9.96
N LEU A 9 43.09 -6.67 9.51
CA LEU A 9 41.89 -7.39 9.07
C LEU A 9 40.92 -7.61 10.23
N CYS A 10 41.40 -7.94 11.43
CA CYS A 10 40.53 -8.07 12.61
C CYS A 10 39.83 -6.76 13.00
N ARG A 11 40.49 -5.60 12.84
CA ARG A 11 39.88 -4.28 13.11
C ARG A 11 38.86 -3.89 12.07
N LEU A 12 39.15 -4.15 10.79
CA LEU A 12 38.20 -3.94 9.69
C LEU A 12 36.95 -4.82 9.85
N TYR A 13 37.11 -6.11 10.17
CA TYR A 13 35.99 -7.01 10.42
C TYR A 13 35.14 -6.56 11.62
N ARG A 14 35.78 -6.07 12.68
CA ARG A 14 35.11 -5.53 13.86
C ARG A 14 34.32 -4.25 13.53
N HIS A 15 34.87 -3.34 12.73
CA HIS A 15 34.15 -2.16 12.25
C HIS A 15 32.96 -2.51 11.36
N VAL A 16 33.14 -3.38 10.35
CA VAL A 16 32.05 -3.83 9.48
C VAL A 16 30.95 -4.53 10.30
N SER A 17 31.33 -5.30 11.33
CA SER A 17 30.36 -5.91 12.25
C SER A 17 29.64 -4.90 13.13
N HIS A 18 30.33 -3.84 13.59
CA HIS A 18 29.73 -2.77 14.39
C HIS A 18 28.72 -1.97 13.56
N ASP A 19 29.08 -1.58 12.34
CA ASP A 19 28.21 -0.82 11.44
C ASP A 19 26.97 -1.65 11.07
N PHE A 20 27.14 -2.95 10.82
CA PHE A 20 26.03 -3.88 10.60
C PHE A 20 25.10 -3.96 11.81
N LEU A 21 25.65 -4.12 13.02
CA LEU A 21 24.88 -4.17 14.26
C LEU A 21 24.18 -2.84 14.54
N GLU A 22 24.83 -1.72 14.26
CA GLU A 22 24.27 -0.38 14.45
C GLU A 22 23.11 -0.12 13.49
N ILE A 23 23.25 -0.49 12.21
CA ILE A 23 22.15 -0.44 11.23
C ILE A 23 21.01 -1.35 11.67
N ARG A 24 21.31 -2.59 12.08
CA ARG A 24 20.30 -3.53 12.59
C ARG A 24 19.58 -2.97 13.82
N PHE A 25 20.30 -2.36 14.75
CA PHE A 25 19.72 -1.77 15.95
C PHE A 25 18.87 -0.55 15.64
N LYS A 26 19.31 0.32 14.72
CA LYS A 26 18.51 1.45 14.22
C LYS A 26 17.22 0.98 13.54
N ILE A 27 17.31 -0.05 12.70
CA ILE A 27 16.14 -0.67 12.06
C ILE A 27 15.22 -1.27 13.13
N GLN A 28 15.75 -2.02 14.11
CA GLN A 28 14.96 -2.59 15.19
C GLN A 28 14.26 -1.52 16.02
N ARG A 29 14.93 -0.42 16.41
CA ARG A 29 14.31 0.71 17.11
C ARG A 29 13.24 1.44 16.29
N LEU A 30 13.38 1.50 14.97
CA LEU A 30 12.36 2.08 14.09
C LEU A 30 11.16 1.16 13.93
N LEU A 31 11.38 -0.16 13.96
CA LEU A 31 10.36 -1.20 13.89
C LEU A 31 9.79 -1.57 15.27
N GLU A 32 10.37 -1.07 16.37
CA GLU A 32 9.85 -1.29 17.72
C GLU A 32 8.39 -0.86 17.74
N PRO A 33 7.47 -1.75 18.16
CA PRO A 33 6.05 -1.48 18.08
C PRO A 33 5.73 -0.28 18.96
N ARG A 34 5.51 0.85 18.30
CA ARG A 34 5.07 2.09 18.92
C ARG A 34 3.62 1.89 19.38
N GLN A 35 3.49 1.39 20.60
CA GLN A 35 2.23 0.93 21.20
C GLN A 35 1.13 2.00 21.21
N TYR A 36 1.47 3.29 21.09
CA TYR A 36 0.46 4.36 21.02
C TYR A 36 -0.52 4.19 19.85
N MET A 37 -0.09 3.58 18.74
CA MET A 37 -1.00 3.30 17.62
C MET A 37 -1.98 2.15 17.92
N LEU A 38 -1.67 1.28 18.89
CA LEU A 38 -2.57 0.21 19.34
C LEU A 38 -3.60 0.72 20.38
N LEU A 39 -3.32 1.85 21.03
CA LEU A 39 -4.23 2.50 21.99
C LEU A 39 -5.26 3.40 21.31
N LEU A 40 -5.07 3.69 20.00
CA LEU A 40 -6.02 4.50 19.25
C LEU A 40 -7.29 3.68 18.97
N PRO A 41 -8.49 4.27 19.17
CA PRO A 41 -9.72 3.65 18.72
C PRO A 41 -9.72 3.40 17.21
N GLU A 42 -10.31 2.27 16.77
CA GLU A 42 -10.29 1.84 15.36
C GLU A 42 -10.79 2.90 14.38
N HIS A 43 -11.85 3.63 14.75
CA HIS A 43 -12.42 4.68 13.90
C HIS A 43 -11.44 5.85 13.65
N VAL A 44 -10.57 6.17 14.62
CA VAL A 44 -9.53 7.19 14.47
C VAL A 44 -8.46 6.67 13.51
N MET A 45 -8.06 5.40 13.65
CA MET A 45 -7.08 4.77 12.76
C MET A 45 -7.58 4.71 11.32
N VAL A 46 -8.83 4.30 11.11
CA VAL A 46 -9.49 4.30 9.80
C VAL A 46 -9.44 5.69 9.17
N LYS A 47 -9.73 6.73 9.95
CA LYS A 47 -9.67 8.12 9.48
C LYS A 47 -8.25 8.54 9.11
N ILE A 48 -7.24 8.22 9.93
CA ILE A 48 -5.83 8.47 9.62
C ILE A 48 -5.44 7.76 8.31
N PHE A 49 -5.76 6.47 8.19
CA PHE A 49 -5.42 5.66 7.02
C PHE A 49 -6.11 6.18 5.75
N SER A 50 -7.31 6.74 5.85
CA SER A 50 -8.02 7.34 4.71
C SER A 50 -7.32 8.57 4.11
N TYR A 51 -6.38 9.19 4.84
CA TYR A 51 -5.54 10.30 4.34
C TYR A 51 -4.22 9.83 3.73
N LEU A 52 -3.90 8.53 3.79
CA LEU A 52 -2.62 8.02 3.32
C LEU A 52 -2.66 7.65 1.82
N PRO A 53 -1.55 7.84 1.09
CA PRO A 53 -1.43 7.37 -0.28
C PRO A 53 -1.27 5.84 -0.32
N THR A 54 -1.47 5.29 -1.51
CA THR A 54 -1.43 3.86 -1.84
C THR A 54 -0.16 3.21 -1.30
N GLN A 55 1.00 3.81 -1.57
CA GLN A 55 2.29 3.28 -1.12
C GLN A 55 2.39 3.14 0.40
N ALA A 56 1.89 4.14 1.13
CA ALA A 56 1.94 4.14 2.60
C ALA A 56 1.00 3.08 3.18
N LEU A 57 -0.22 2.96 2.65
CA LEU A 57 -1.14 1.89 3.07
C LEU A 57 -0.58 0.50 2.77
N ALA A 58 0.04 0.30 1.60
CA ALA A 58 0.71 -0.95 1.27
C ALA A 58 1.84 -1.29 2.26
N ALA A 59 2.67 -0.31 2.61
CA ALA A 59 3.72 -0.48 3.61
C ALA A 59 3.12 -0.87 4.98
N LEU A 60 2.04 -0.20 5.41
CA LEU A 60 1.37 -0.50 6.68
C LEU A 60 0.81 -1.93 6.70
N LYS A 61 0.15 -2.37 5.63
CA LYS A 61 -0.35 -3.76 5.50
C LYS A 61 0.77 -4.79 5.63
N CYS A 62 1.95 -4.50 5.09
CA CYS A 62 3.10 -5.40 5.16
C CYS A 62 3.80 -5.36 6.52
N SER A 63 3.74 -4.24 7.24
CA SER A 63 4.42 -4.07 8.54
C SER A 63 3.67 -4.66 9.73
N CYS A 64 2.33 -4.75 9.68
CA CYS A 64 1.52 -5.12 10.84
C CYS A 64 0.22 -5.82 10.44
N HIS A 65 -0.01 -7.01 11.01
CA HIS A 65 -1.27 -7.76 10.81
C HIS A 65 -2.51 -7.02 11.32
N TYR A 66 -2.40 -6.27 12.42
CA TYR A 66 -3.51 -5.48 12.95
C TYR A 66 -3.91 -4.36 11.98
N PHE A 67 -2.94 -3.63 11.44
CA PHE A 67 -3.22 -2.59 10.44
C PHE A 67 -3.77 -3.19 9.15
N LYS A 68 -3.23 -4.33 8.71
CA LYS A 68 -3.80 -5.08 7.59
C LYS A 68 -5.28 -5.39 7.82
N GLN A 69 -5.62 -5.93 9.00
CA GLN A 69 -7.00 -6.26 9.35
C GLN A 69 -7.90 -5.03 9.34
N ILE A 70 -7.49 -3.91 9.95
CA ILE A 70 -8.25 -2.65 9.90
C ILE A 70 -8.49 -2.20 8.45
N ILE A 71 -7.44 -2.16 7.62
CA ILE A 71 -7.53 -1.69 6.23
C ILE A 71 -8.50 -2.57 5.42
N GLU A 72 -8.45 -3.89 5.59
CA GLU A 72 -9.29 -4.86 4.86
C GLU A 72 -10.72 -4.91 5.41
N THR A 73 -10.93 -4.89 6.73
CA THR A 73 -12.25 -4.94 7.35
C THR A 73 -13.07 -3.69 7.05
N PHE A 74 -12.46 -2.50 7.16
CA PHE A 74 -13.13 -1.23 6.92
C PHE A 74 -13.04 -0.76 5.46
N GLY A 75 -12.35 -1.52 4.58
CA GLY A 75 -12.23 -1.19 3.17
C GLY A 75 -11.56 0.17 2.93
N VAL A 76 -10.51 0.48 3.69
CA VAL A 76 -9.85 1.80 3.62
C VAL A 76 -9.25 2.01 2.24
N GLN A 77 -9.62 3.13 1.60
CA GLN A 77 -9.12 3.51 0.29
C GLN A 77 -8.03 4.57 0.43
N ALA A 78 -6.97 4.43 -0.37
CA ALA A 78 -5.94 5.44 -0.46
C ALA A 78 -6.46 6.76 -1.05
N THR A 79 -5.84 7.87 -0.69
CA THR A 79 -6.18 9.21 -1.22
C THR A 79 -5.96 9.33 -2.73
N ASP A 80 -4.90 8.71 -3.23
CA ASP A 80 -4.53 8.62 -4.64
C ASP A 80 -5.11 7.38 -5.34
N SER A 81 -5.99 6.65 -4.64
CA SER A 81 -6.74 5.54 -5.24
C SER A 81 -7.56 6.08 -6.40
N ARG A 82 -7.37 5.47 -7.55
CA ARG A 82 -8.15 5.80 -8.73
C ARG A 82 -9.43 4.98 -8.82
N TRP A 83 -9.70 4.00 -7.95
CA TRP A 83 -10.90 3.16 -8.06
C TRP A 83 -12.21 3.97 -8.11
N ASN A 84 -13.18 3.52 -8.92
CA ASN A 84 -14.47 4.19 -9.02
C ASN A 84 -15.23 4.11 -7.69
N ARG A 85 -15.79 5.24 -7.23
CA ARG A 85 -16.52 5.34 -5.96
C ARG A 85 -18.03 5.30 -6.12
N ASP A 86 -18.54 5.40 -7.35
CA ASP A 86 -19.98 5.36 -7.61
C ASP A 86 -20.55 3.99 -7.18
N PRO A 87 -21.55 3.95 -6.27
CA PRO A 87 -22.15 2.71 -5.77
C PRO A 87 -22.62 1.75 -6.86
N LEU A 88 -23.03 2.27 -8.01
CA LEU A 88 -23.54 1.47 -9.12
C LEU A 88 -22.42 0.73 -9.88
N TYR A 89 -21.16 1.18 -9.77
CA TYR A 89 -20.04 0.70 -10.59
C TYR A 89 -18.76 0.43 -9.81
N ARG A 90 -18.77 0.61 -8.47
CA ARG A 90 -17.61 0.34 -7.61
C ARG A 90 -17.18 -1.14 -7.66
N ASP A 91 -18.13 -2.02 -7.91
CA ASP A 91 -17.94 -3.48 -7.96
C ASP A 91 -17.67 -3.99 -9.40
N ASP A 92 -17.78 -3.11 -10.40
CA ASP A 92 -17.46 -3.46 -11.78
C ASP A 92 -15.96 -3.72 -11.94
N PRO A 93 -15.54 -4.82 -12.60
CA PRO A 93 -14.15 -5.02 -12.94
C PRO A 93 -13.67 -3.89 -13.85
N CYS A 94 -12.42 -3.49 -13.68
CA CYS A 94 -11.79 -2.57 -14.60
C CYS A 94 -11.85 -3.11 -16.04
N LYS A 95 -12.33 -2.31 -17.00
CA LYS A 95 -12.51 -2.82 -18.37
C LYS A 95 -11.21 -3.26 -19.05
N GLN A 96 -10.07 -2.66 -18.72
CA GLN A 96 -8.79 -2.92 -19.39
C GLN A 96 -7.90 -3.91 -18.65
N CYS A 97 -7.70 -3.77 -17.33
CA CYS A 97 -6.92 -4.76 -16.59
C CYS A 97 -7.77 -5.90 -16.03
N LYS A 98 -9.11 -5.86 -16.18
CA LYS A 98 -10.09 -6.84 -15.63
C LYS A 98 -10.03 -7.01 -14.11
N LYS A 99 -9.22 -6.19 -13.43
CA LYS A 99 -9.05 -6.26 -11.97
C LYS A 99 -10.33 -5.80 -11.28
N ARG A 100 -10.75 -6.58 -10.28
CA ARG A 100 -11.84 -6.21 -9.37
C ARG A 100 -11.25 -5.53 -8.15
N TYR A 101 -11.97 -4.54 -7.63
CA TYR A 101 -11.61 -3.96 -6.35
C TYR A 101 -11.91 -4.97 -5.24
N GLU A 102 -10.96 -5.15 -4.34
CA GLU A 102 -11.15 -5.90 -3.09
C GLU A 102 -11.10 -4.94 -1.91
N ARG A 103 -11.75 -5.28 -0.80
CA ARG A 103 -11.74 -4.42 0.38
C ARG A 103 -10.32 -4.23 0.89
N GLY A 104 -9.90 -2.97 1.03
CA GLY A 104 -8.54 -2.64 1.44
C GLY A 104 -7.50 -2.90 0.33
N ASP A 105 -7.92 -2.92 -0.94
CA ASP A 105 -7.02 -2.93 -2.08
C ASP A 105 -6.27 -1.59 -2.15
N VAL A 106 -4.95 -1.70 -1.96
CA VAL A 106 -3.96 -0.62 -1.98
C VAL A 106 -3.19 -0.60 -3.29
N SER A 107 -3.75 -1.13 -4.38
CA SER A 107 -3.14 -1.04 -5.70
C SER A 107 -3.73 0.13 -6.49
N LEU A 108 -2.86 0.75 -7.29
CA LEU A 108 -3.29 1.75 -8.25
C LEU A 108 -3.96 1.05 -9.44
N CYS A 109 -5.28 1.10 -9.52
CA CYS A 109 -5.96 0.81 -10.78
C CYS A 109 -5.86 2.02 -11.71
N ARG A 110 -5.01 1.95 -12.73
CA ARG A 110 -4.67 3.07 -13.64
C ARG A 110 -5.84 3.70 -14.43
N TRP A 111 -7.06 3.20 -14.28
CA TRP A 111 -8.13 3.31 -15.26
C TRP A 111 -9.35 4.14 -14.81
N HIS A 112 -9.18 5.33 -14.21
CA HIS A 112 -10.32 6.22 -13.91
C HIS A 112 -9.87 7.70 -13.84
N PRO A 113 -10.60 8.65 -14.49
CA PRO A 113 -11.99 9.04 -14.20
C PRO A 113 -13.00 8.83 -15.35
N LYS A 114 -14.29 8.89 -15.00
CA LYS A 114 -15.46 8.53 -15.83
C LYS A 114 -16.45 9.72 -15.88
N PRO A 115 -16.55 10.50 -16.98
CA PRO A 115 -17.60 11.50 -17.14
C PRO A 115 -18.97 10.83 -17.35
N TYR A 116 -20.02 11.37 -16.73
CA TYR A 116 -21.42 11.01 -17.04
C TYR A 116 -21.71 11.36 -18.51
N HIS A 117 -22.16 10.39 -19.31
CA HIS A 117 -22.32 10.60 -20.76
C HIS A 117 -23.79 10.77 -21.19
N HIS A 118 -24.72 9.93 -20.71
CA HIS A 118 -26.19 10.03 -20.78
C HIS A 118 -26.80 8.64 -20.55
N ASP A 119 -28.12 8.58 -20.28
CA ASP A 119 -28.89 7.34 -20.27
C ASP A 119 -29.35 6.96 -21.69
N LEU A 120 -29.19 5.70 -22.08
CA LEU A 120 -29.66 5.20 -23.37
C LEU A 120 -31.17 4.86 -23.30
N PRO A 121 -31.94 5.00 -24.41
CA PRO A 121 -33.39 4.77 -24.44
C PRO A 121 -33.85 3.36 -24.03
N TYR A 122 -32.94 2.37 -24.00
CA TYR A 122 -33.26 0.97 -23.72
C TYR A 122 -32.45 0.36 -22.55
N GLY A 123 -31.80 1.20 -21.73
CA GLY A 123 -31.18 0.78 -20.47
C GLY A 123 -29.71 0.37 -20.52
N ARG A 124 -29.03 0.71 -19.41
CA ARG A 124 -27.60 0.65 -19.03
C ARG A 124 -26.63 1.47 -19.90
N SER A 125 -26.25 2.63 -19.36
CA SER A 125 -25.11 3.42 -19.83
C SER A 125 -23.79 2.69 -19.52
N TYR A 126 -22.98 2.46 -20.55
CA TYR A 126 -21.66 1.86 -20.41
C TYR A 126 -20.62 2.93 -20.09
N TRP A 127 -19.81 2.70 -19.06
CA TRP A 127 -18.61 3.51 -18.82
C TRP A 127 -17.50 3.08 -19.75
N MET A 128 -17.08 3.95 -20.65
CA MET A 128 -15.90 3.73 -21.47
C MET A 128 -14.67 4.22 -20.69
N CYS A 129 -13.77 3.29 -20.40
CA CYS A 129 -12.46 3.60 -19.84
C CYS A 129 -11.46 3.81 -20.98
N CYS A 130 -10.80 4.97 -20.92
CA CYS A 130 -9.68 5.53 -21.69
C CYS A 130 -9.97 6.42 -22.92
N ARG A 131 -9.33 7.60 -22.90
CA ARG A 131 -8.90 8.39 -24.06
C ARG A 131 -7.42 8.08 -24.38
N ARG A 132 -7.11 6.84 -24.78
CA ARG A 132 -5.92 6.53 -25.61
C ARG A 132 -6.28 5.41 -26.59
N PRO A 133 -5.76 5.47 -27.83
CA PRO A 133 -6.20 4.63 -28.94
C PRO A 133 -5.81 3.17 -28.70
N ASP A 134 -6.46 2.28 -29.44
CA ASP A 134 -6.18 0.84 -29.47
C ASP A 134 -4.69 0.55 -29.31
N ARG A 135 -4.37 -0.45 -28.49
CA ARG A 135 -3.10 -1.16 -28.66
C ARG A 135 -3.30 -2.06 -29.88
N ASP A 136 -2.38 -1.96 -30.84
CA ASP A 136 -2.23 -2.92 -31.94
C ASP A 136 -2.31 -4.38 -31.46
#